data_AF-A0A5N3QTT2-F1
#
_entry.id   AF-A0A5N3QTT2-F1
#
_cell.length_a   1.000
_cell.length_b   1.000
_cell.length_c   1.000
_cell.angle_alpha   90.00
_cell.angle_beta   90.00
_cell.angle_gamma   90.00
#
_symmetry.space_group_name_H-M   'P 1'
#
loop_
_entity.id
_entity.type
_entity.pdbx_description
1 polymer ?
#
loop_
_entity_poly.entity_id
_entity_poly.type
_entity_poly.pdbx_seq_one_letter_code
_entity_poly.pdbx_strand_id
1 'polypeptide(L)'
;MSTSQLILELSLIGTILLMTGFYLVKTYEESDSIAMKTQKILTGLLGAFMVMAGTVKFFDPFTTMFTQQITLSELPFPTLSRWSGQLGEISAGLLLLVIVIGERTLPRAVVDKIMVLSTLLTSAIMTVAVYVHLLPSVPAEVLPLQSKPPVMTLIILGLAWFNAYLYRISRH
;
A
#
# COMPACT_ATOMS: atom_id res chain seq x y z
N MET A 1 4.98 -2.31 -23.88
CA MET A 1 4.01 -2.90 -22.94
C MET A 1 3.14 -3.87 -23.71
N SER A 2 2.96 -5.11 -23.26
CA SER A 2 2.09 -6.08 -23.96
C SER A 2 0.63 -5.82 -23.64
N THR A 3 -0.29 -6.13 -24.55
CA THR A 3 -1.74 -5.97 -24.34
C THR A 3 -2.23 -6.74 -23.11
N SER A 4 -1.66 -7.92 -22.84
CA SER A 4 -1.97 -8.73 -21.66
C SER A 4 -1.58 -8.05 -20.35
N GLN A 5 -0.43 -7.36 -20.32
CA GLN A 5 0.00 -6.60 -19.15
C GLN A 5 -0.93 -5.41 -18.89
N LEU A 6 -1.33 -4.68 -19.93
CA LEU A 6 -2.27 -3.56 -19.81
C LEU A 6 -3.64 -4.01 -19.28
N ILE A 7 -4.17 -5.14 -19.77
CA ILE A 7 -5.44 -5.70 -19.28
C ILE A 7 -5.35 -6.07 -17.80
N LEU A 8 -4.24 -6.68 -17.37
CA LEU A 8 -4.02 -7.02 -15.98
C LEU A 8 -3.99 -5.75 -15.10
N GLU A 9 -3.20 -4.75 -15.48
CA GLU A 9 -3.10 -3.48 -14.76
C GLU A 9 -4.47 -2.77 -14.65
N LEU A 10 -5.22 -2.67 -15.75
CA LEU A 10 -6.55 -2.07 -15.76
C LEU A 10 -7.55 -2.85 -14.90
N SER A 11 -7.48 -4.18 -14.91
CA SER A 11 -8.37 -5.02 -14.08
C SER A 11 -8.10 -4.85 -12.59
N LEU A 12 -6.83 -4.72 -12.20
CA LEU A 12 -6.41 -4.50 -10.81
C LEU A 12 -6.83 -3.11 -10.32
N ILE A 13 -6.56 -2.08 -11.13
CA ILE A 13 -6.98 -0.70 -10.83
C ILE A 13 -8.50 -0.63 -10.71
N GLY A 14 -9.23 -1.22 -11.66
CA GLY A 14 -10.69 -1.27 -11.64
C GLY A 14 -11.24 -1.96 -10.38
N THR A 15 -10.64 -3.08 -9.98
CA THR A 15 -11.05 -3.80 -8.76
C THR A 15 -10.83 -2.96 -7.50
N ILE A 16 -9.71 -2.26 -7.39
CA ILE A 16 -9.42 -1.36 -6.26
C ILE A 16 -10.40 -0.21 -6.20
N LEU A 17 -10.69 0.42 -7.34
CA LEU A 17 -11.65 1.51 -7.43
C LEU A 17 -13.05 1.04 -7.05
N LEU A 18 -13.47 -0.14 -7.49
CA LEU A 18 -14.77 -0.71 -7.14
C LEU A 18 -14.87 -1.05 -5.66
N MET A 19 -13.87 -1.73 -5.07
CA MET A 19 -13.87 -2.06 -3.64
C MET A 19 -13.87 -0.79 -2.78
N THR A 20 -13.05 0.20 -3.14
CA THR A 20 -12.98 1.46 -2.40
C THR A 20 -14.26 2.27 -2.57
N GLY A 21 -14.79 2.36 -3.80
CA GLY A 21 -16.04 3.07 -4.08
C GLY A 21 -17.24 2.45 -3.37
N PHE A 22 -17.37 1.12 -3.41
CA PHE A 22 -18.42 0.39 -2.69
C PHE A 22 -18.34 0.63 -1.19
N TYR A 23 -17.14 0.57 -0.62
CA TYR A 23 -16.92 0.87 0.79
C TYR A 23 -17.37 2.28 1.14
N LEU A 24 -16.92 3.28 0.37
CA LEU A 24 -17.22 4.68 0.62
C LEU A 24 -18.72 4.96 0.59
N VAL A 25 -19.45 4.36 -0.37
CA VAL A 25 -20.92 4.45 -0.41
C VAL A 25 -21.54 3.87 0.85
N LYS A 26 -21.04 2.73 1.35
CA LYS A 26 -21.59 2.04 2.52
C LYS A 26 -21.31 2.78 3.84
N THR A 27 -20.15 3.40 3.98
CA THR A 27 -19.73 4.09 5.22
C THR A 27 -19.90 5.61 5.17
N TYR A 28 -20.50 6.11 4.10
CA TYR A 28 -20.82 7.53 3.97
C TYR A 28 -21.87 7.91 5.01
N GLU A 29 -21.49 8.83 5.89
CA GLU A 29 -22.43 9.49 6.80
C GLU A 29 -22.41 10.99 6.50
N GLU A 30 -23.57 11.60 6.30
CA GLU A 30 -23.67 13.04 6.01
C GLU A 30 -23.10 13.90 7.15
N SER A 31 -23.18 13.40 8.39
CA SER A 31 -22.64 14.03 9.58
C SER A 31 -21.11 13.98 9.71
N ASP A 32 -20.42 13.18 8.90
CA ASP A 32 -18.96 13.10 8.95
C ASP A 32 -18.31 14.43 8.58
N SER A 33 -17.30 14.84 9.34
CA SER A 33 -16.45 15.98 8.95
C SER A 33 -15.68 15.66 7.66
N ILE A 34 -15.23 16.70 6.94
CA ILE A 34 -14.41 16.54 5.73
C ILE A 34 -13.15 15.72 6.05
N ALA A 35 -12.50 15.99 7.18
CA ALA A 35 -11.32 15.24 7.63
C ALA A 35 -11.63 13.74 7.79
N MET A 36 -12.76 13.39 8.40
CA MET A 36 -13.18 11.99 8.57
C MET A 36 -13.46 11.32 7.22
N LYS A 37 -14.17 12.00 6.31
CA LYS A 37 -14.43 11.47 4.96
C LYS A 37 -13.12 11.23 4.21
N THR A 38 -12.20 12.19 4.23
CA THR A 38 -10.89 12.05 3.60
C THR A 38 -10.08 10.91 4.22
N GLN A 39 -10.12 10.76 5.54
CA GLN A 39 -9.43 9.68 6.26
C GLN A 39 -9.97 8.29 5.85
N LYS A 40 -11.29 8.13 5.76
CA LYS A 40 -11.92 6.88 5.29
C LYS A 40 -11.52 6.54 3.86
N ILE A 41 -11.51 7.54 2.97
CA ILE A 41 -11.06 7.40 1.57
C ILE A 41 -9.60 6.95 1.51
N LEU A 42 -8.71 7.66 2.22
CA LEU A 42 -7.29 7.35 2.21
C LEU A 42 -6.99 5.97 2.80
N THR A 43 -7.68 5.58 3.88
CA THR A 43 -7.52 4.25 4.48
C THR A 43 -7.92 3.15 3.49
N GLY A 44 -9.05 3.31 2.80
CA GLY A 44 -9.48 2.37 1.76
C GLY A 44 -8.50 2.29 0.60
N LEU A 45 -8.11 3.44 0.04
CA LEU A 45 -7.17 3.50 -1.10
C LEU A 45 -5.79 2.94 -0.74
N LEU A 46 -5.21 3.35 0.39
CA LEU A 46 -3.92 2.83 0.85
C LEU A 46 -4.01 1.34 1.15
N GLY A 47 -5.07 0.89 1.82
CA GLY A 47 -5.29 -0.52 2.12
C GLY A 47 -5.32 -1.37 0.86
N ALA A 48 -6.16 -0.99 -0.10
CA ALA A 48 -6.31 -1.69 -1.37
C ALA A 48 -5.04 -1.62 -2.23
N PHE A 49 -4.37 -0.46 -2.29
CA PHE A 49 -3.11 -0.28 -3.01
C PHE A 49 -2.01 -1.20 -2.46
N MET A 50 -1.84 -1.25 -1.14
CA MET A 50 -0.81 -2.07 -0.50
C MET A 50 -1.06 -3.57 -0.69
N VAL A 51 -2.32 -4.02 -0.58
CA VAL A 51 -2.68 -5.41 -0.91
C VAL A 51 -2.37 -5.73 -2.36
N MET A 52 -2.75 -4.85 -3.29
CA MET A 52 -2.47 -5.04 -4.71
C MET A 52 -0.97 -5.10 -4.98
N ALA A 53 -0.20 -4.13 -4.49
CA ALA A 53 1.25 -4.05 -4.68
C ALA A 53 1.98 -5.32 -4.22
N GLY A 54 1.59 -5.88 -3.07
CA GLY A 54 2.18 -7.13 -2.60
C GLY A 54 1.69 -8.36 -3.37
N THR A 55 0.42 -8.38 -3.78
CA THR A 55 -0.19 -9.52 -4.48
C THR A 55 0.30 -9.65 -5.92
N VAL A 56 0.48 -8.54 -6.65
CA VAL A 56 0.95 -8.61 -8.05
C VAL A 56 2.32 -9.26 -8.17
N LYS A 57 3.16 -9.16 -7.14
CA LYS A 57 4.51 -9.75 -7.08
C LYS A 57 4.51 -11.28 -7.03
N PHE A 58 3.36 -11.94 -6.99
CA PHE A 58 3.21 -13.40 -7.15
C PHE A 58 2.99 -13.83 -8.61
N PHE A 59 2.77 -12.88 -9.52
CA PHE A 59 2.50 -13.14 -10.93
C PHE A 59 3.59 -12.53 -11.81
N ASP A 60 3.88 -13.11 -12.97
CA ASP A 60 4.79 -12.52 -13.94
C ASP A 60 4.11 -11.37 -14.72
N PRO A 61 4.87 -10.33 -15.12
CA PRO A 61 6.33 -10.18 -15.01
C PRO A 61 6.82 -9.64 -13.65
N PHE A 62 5.92 -9.26 -12.74
CA PHE A 62 6.27 -8.60 -11.47
C PHE A 62 7.09 -9.49 -10.54
N THR A 63 6.83 -10.79 -10.55
CA THR A 63 7.63 -11.81 -9.83
C THR A 63 9.08 -11.73 -10.26
N THR A 64 9.34 -11.75 -11.57
CA THR A 64 10.68 -11.67 -12.14
C THR A 64 11.35 -10.33 -11.82
N MET A 65 10.65 -9.20 -12.06
CA MET A 65 11.18 -7.86 -11.76
C MET A 65 11.56 -7.71 -10.29
N PHE A 66 10.69 -8.13 -9.37
CA PHE A 66 10.94 -8.05 -7.93
C PHE A 66 12.10 -8.97 -7.50
N THR A 67 12.25 -10.14 -8.11
CA THR A 67 13.42 -11.03 -7.87
C THR A 67 14.73 -10.36 -8.25
N GLN A 68 14.77 -9.74 -9.43
CA GLN A 68 15.93 -9.03 -9.92
C GLN A 68 16.25 -7.83 -9.04
N GLN A 69 15.23 -7.07 -8.64
CA GLN A 69 15.36 -5.95 -7.71
C GLN A 69 15.99 -6.37 -6.38
N ILE A 70 15.52 -7.46 -5.77
CA ILE A 70 16.07 -7.98 -4.51
C ILE A 70 17.52 -8.46 -4.68
N THR A 71 17.83 -9.10 -5.81
CA THR A 71 19.19 -9.58 -6.10
C THR A 71 20.17 -8.41 -6.29
N LEU A 72 19.76 -7.40 -7.05
CA LEU A 72 20.58 -6.23 -7.38
C LEU A 72 20.69 -5.23 -6.23
N SER A 73 19.79 -5.30 -5.24
CA SER A 73 19.82 -4.43 -4.06
C SER A 73 20.72 -4.93 -2.94
N GLU A 74 21.30 -6.13 -3.09
CA GLU A 74 22.23 -6.73 -2.11
C GLU A 74 21.67 -6.77 -0.67
N LEU A 75 20.34 -6.85 -0.54
CA LEU A 75 19.69 -6.94 0.76
C LEU A 75 20.10 -8.24 1.48
N PRO A 76 20.30 -8.18 2.81
CA PRO A 76 20.66 -9.36 3.57
C PRO A 76 19.51 -10.37 3.54
N PHE A 77 19.86 -11.66 3.37
CA PHE A 77 18.92 -12.77 3.26
C PHE A 77 17.90 -12.60 2.11
N PRO A 78 18.32 -12.62 0.83
CA PRO A 78 17.47 -12.28 -0.32
C PRO A 78 16.10 -12.97 -0.36
N THR A 79 16.05 -14.25 -0.02
CA THR A 79 14.79 -15.01 0.07
C THR A 79 13.85 -14.43 1.12
N LEU A 80 14.37 -14.11 2.31
CA LEU A 80 13.59 -13.51 3.39
C LEU A 80 13.18 -12.07 3.03
N SER A 81 14.07 -11.27 2.45
CA SER A 81 13.75 -9.90 2.01
C SER A 81 12.61 -9.88 1.00
N ARG A 82 12.62 -10.83 0.05
CA ARG A 82 11.54 -10.99 -0.93
C ARG A 82 10.21 -11.27 -0.25
N TRP A 83 10.15 -12.30 0.59
CA TRP A 83 8.91 -12.66 1.30
C TRP A 83 8.45 -11.53 2.22
N SER A 84 9.38 -10.86 2.89
CA SER A 84 9.09 -9.76 3.80
C SER A 84 8.50 -8.57 3.05
N GLY A 85 9.00 -8.25 1.85
CA GLY A 85 8.43 -7.21 1.00
C GLY A 85 7.00 -7.54 0.55
N GLN A 86 6.79 -8.74 -0.01
CA GLN A 86 5.46 -9.17 -0.49
C GLN A 86 4.43 -9.26 0.63
N LEU A 87 4.74 -10.01 1.68
CA LEU A 87 3.82 -10.25 2.80
C LEU A 87 3.67 -9.02 3.67
N GLY A 88 4.70 -8.19 3.80
CA GLY A 88 4.64 -6.92 4.52
C GLY A 88 3.64 -5.96 3.89
N GLU A 89 3.69 -5.81 2.56
CA GLU A 89 2.74 -4.96 1.82
C GLU A 89 1.30 -5.48 1.96
N ILE A 90 1.10 -6.78 1.77
CA ILE A 90 -0.22 -7.41 1.96
C ILE A 90 -0.72 -7.20 3.38
N SER A 91 0.12 -7.44 4.38
CA SER A 91 -0.27 -7.31 5.80
C SER A 91 -0.63 -5.87 6.16
N ALA A 92 0.17 -4.89 5.72
CA ALA A 92 -0.12 -3.47 5.92
C ALA A 92 -1.46 -3.08 5.27
N GLY A 93 -1.70 -3.55 4.05
CA GLY A 93 -2.93 -3.29 3.33
C GLY A 93 -4.15 -3.93 3.99
N LEU A 94 -4.06 -5.20 4.39
CA LEU A 94 -5.13 -5.91 5.09
C LEU A 94 -5.49 -5.27 6.43
N LEU A 95 -4.50 -4.81 7.19
CA LEU A 95 -4.74 -4.07 8.43
C LEU A 95 -5.60 -2.81 8.18
N LEU A 96 -5.29 -2.02 7.16
CA LEU A 96 -6.10 -0.86 6.79
C LEU A 96 -7.51 -1.27 6.29
N LEU A 97 -7.63 -2.36 5.53
CA LEU A 97 -8.92 -2.86 5.08
C LEU A 97 -9.78 -3.43 6.23
N VAL A 98 -9.15 -3.95 7.29
CA VAL A 98 -9.86 -4.36 8.52
C VAL A 98 -10.47 -3.16 9.24
N ILE A 99 -9.79 -2.01 9.28
CA ILE A 99 -10.35 -0.76 9.81
C ILE A 99 -11.60 -0.38 9.01
N VAL A 100 -11.47 -0.41 7.68
CA VAL A 100 -12.54 -0.12 6.73
C VAL A 100 -13.75 -1.02 6.99
N ILE A 101 -13.59 -2.34 6.95
CA ILE A 101 -14.73 -3.27 7.07
C ILE A 101 -15.28 -3.34 8.51
N GLY A 102 -14.40 -3.17 9.50
CA GLY A 102 -14.69 -3.41 10.91
C GLY A 102 -14.91 -2.16 11.76
N GLU A 103 -14.96 -0.95 11.19
CA GLU A 103 -15.03 0.30 11.96
C GLU A 103 -16.15 0.30 13.03
N ARG A 104 -17.32 -0.25 12.68
CA ARG A 104 -18.48 -0.29 13.58
C ARG A 104 -18.50 -1.49 14.53
N THR A 105 -17.67 -2.51 14.30
CA THR A 105 -17.69 -3.77 15.07
C THR A 105 -16.47 -3.94 15.97
N LEU A 106 -15.35 -3.29 15.64
CA LEU A 106 -14.10 -3.41 16.38
C LEU A 106 -14.05 -2.45 17.56
N PRO A 107 -13.48 -2.88 18.71
CA PRO A 107 -13.21 -1.96 19.81
C PRO A 107 -12.24 -0.86 19.36
N ARG A 108 -12.51 0.39 19.78
CA ARG A 108 -11.67 1.55 19.42
C ARG A 108 -10.18 1.34 19.66
N ALA A 109 -9.83 0.74 20.81
CA ALA A 109 -8.44 0.42 21.16
C ALA A 109 -7.76 -0.55 20.18
N VAL A 110 -8.53 -1.42 19.51
CA VAL A 110 -8.02 -2.31 18.47
C VAL A 110 -7.78 -1.53 17.19
N VAL A 111 -8.74 -0.70 16.77
CA VAL A 111 -8.60 0.17 15.58
C VAL A 111 -7.37 1.08 15.72
N ASP A 112 -7.13 1.62 16.90
CA ASP A 112 -5.94 2.45 17.19
C ASP A 112 -4.63 1.72 16.93
N LYS A 113 -4.53 0.50 17.47
CA LYS A 113 -3.34 -0.35 17.32
C LYS A 113 -3.14 -0.73 15.86
N ILE A 114 -4.22 -1.06 15.15
CA ILE A 114 -4.18 -1.40 13.72
C ILE A 114 -3.71 -0.19 12.91
N MET A 115 -4.22 1.02 13.19
CA MET A 115 -3.80 2.23 12.49
C MET A 115 -2.31 2.48 12.71
N VAL A 116 -1.84 2.49 13.95
CA VAL A 116 -0.41 2.69 14.26
C VAL A 116 0.45 1.61 13.61
N LEU A 117 0.08 0.34 13.75
CA LEU A 117 0.84 -0.78 13.19
C LEU A 117 0.91 -0.70 11.66
N SER A 118 -0.20 -0.40 10.98
CA SER A 118 -0.23 -0.26 9.53
C SER A 118 0.61 0.92 9.04
N THR A 119 0.59 2.07 9.74
CA THR A 119 1.42 3.23 9.42
C THR A 119 2.90 2.93 9.60
N LEU A 120 3.28 2.29 10.71
CA LEU A 120 4.68 1.92 10.98
C LEU A 120 5.19 0.88 9.98
N LEU A 121 4.38 -0.15 9.69
CA LEU A 121 4.73 -1.18 8.73
C LEU A 121 4.87 -0.61 7.32
N THR A 122 3.92 0.22 6.88
CA THR A 122 4.02 0.94 5.59
C THR A 122 5.25 1.82 5.56
N SER A 123 5.57 2.53 6.65
CA SER A 123 6.76 3.38 6.71
C SER A 123 8.04 2.57 6.53
N ALA A 124 8.18 1.45 7.24
CA ALA A 124 9.34 0.57 7.12
C ALA A 124 9.51 0.04 5.68
N ILE A 125 8.43 -0.43 5.06
CA ILE A 125 8.44 -0.92 3.67
C ILE A 125 8.84 0.20 2.70
N MET A 126 8.22 1.39 2.82
CA MET A 126 8.51 2.52 1.93
C MET A 126 9.95 3.02 2.11
N THR A 127 10.49 3.03 3.33
CA THR A 127 11.91 3.38 3.57
C THR A 127 12.86 2.40 2.87
N VAL A 128 12.61 1.10 2.99
CA VAL A 128 13.41 0.08 2.27
C VAL A 128 13.27 0.27 0.76
N ALA A 129 12.06 0.54 0.25
CA ALA A 129 11.84 0.81 -1.16
C ALA A 129 12.59 2.06 -1.63
N VAL A 130 12.61 3.15 -0.86
CA VAL A 130 13.42 4.34 -1.16
C VAL A 130 14.90 3.96 -1.26
N TYR A 131 15.43 3.22 -0.29
CA TYR A 131 16.81 2.73 -0.31
C TYR A 131 17.11 1.96 -1.61
N VAL A 132 16.27 1.00 -1.98
CA VAL A 132 16.42 0.20 -3.19
C VAL A 132 16.36 1.06 -4.46
N HIS A 133 15.48 2.07 -4.53
CA HIS A 133 15.40 3.00 -5.65
C HIS A 133 16.68 3.83 -5.82
N LEU A 134 17.33 4.20 -4.71
CA LEU A 134 18.54 5.04 -4.71
C LEU A 134 19.82 4.26 -5.05
N LEU A 135 19.81 2.93 -4.97
CA LEU A 135 20.96 2.10 -5.32
C LEU A 135 21.28 2.17 -6.82
N PRO A 136 22.53 2.50 -7.22
CA PRO A 136 22.92 2.55 -8.65
C PRO A 136 22.80 1.20 -9.36
N SER A 137 23.02 0.10 -8.63
CA SER A 137 22.96 -1.28 -9.14
C SER A 137 21.56 -1.72 -9.57
N VAL A 138 20.50 -1.05 -9.09
CA VAL A 138 19.10 -1.40 -9.40
C VAL A 138 18.63 -0.53 -10.56
N PRO A 139 18.49 -1.05 -11.78
CA PRO A 139 18.16 -0.23 -12.95
C PRO A 139 16.65 0.07 -12.97
N ALA A 140 16.21 1.01 -13.80
CA ALA A 140 14.83 1.49 -13.77
C ALA A 140 13.83 0.41 -14.19
N GLU A 141 14.22 -0.50 -15.07
CA GLU A 141 13.39 -1.50 -15.73
C GLU A 141 12.81 -2.54 -14.77
N VAL A 142 13.44 -2.72 -13.60
CA VAL A 142 12.99 -3.65 -12.54
C VAL A 142 12.22 -2.94 -11.43
N LEU A 143 12.08 -1.60 -11.51
CA LEU A 143 11.34 -0.80 -10.54
C LEU A 143 9.87 -0.66 -10.93
N PRO A 144 8.98 -0.43 -9.94
CA PRO A 144 7.58 -0.10 -10.23
C PRO A 144 7.48 1.08 -11.20
N LEU A 145 6.61 0.95 -12.19
CA LEU A 145 6.38 1.97 -13.24
C LEU A 145 7.64 2.36 -14.03
N GLN A 146 8.70 1.56 -13.94
CA GLN A 146 10.00 1.81 -14.57
C GLN A 146 10.59 3.19 -14.23
N SER A 147 10.27 3.71 -13.03
CA SER A 147 10.70 5.03 -12.58
C SER A 147 11.85 4.92 -11.59
N LYS A 148 12.98 5.55 -11.92
CA LYS A 148 14.17 5.52 -11.07
C LYS A 148 13.99 6.34 -9.78
N PRO A 149 13.58 7.61 -9.82
CA PRO A 149 13.34 8.38 -8.60
C PRO A 149 12.16 7.80 -7.80
N PRO A 150 12.26 7.67 -6.46
CA PRO A 150 11.23 7.06 -5.62
C PRO A 150 10.02 7.99 -5.35
N VAL A 151 9.56 8.73 -6.36
CA VAL A 151 8.49 9.74 -6.20
C VAL A 151 7.20 9.08 -5.70
N MET A 152 6.78 7.98 -6.33
CA MET A 152 5.56 7.27 -5.92
C MET A 152 5.71 6.73 -4.49
N THR A 153 6.86 6.13 -4.17
CA THR A 153 7.17 5.61 -2.83
C THR A 153 7.06 6.71 -1.76
N LEU A 154 7.60 7.90 -2.04
CA LEU A 154 7.52 9.06 -1.14
C LEU A 154 6.08 9.59 -1.01
N ILE A 155 5.30 9.58 -2.09
CA ILE A 155 3.88 9.95 -2.04
C ILE A 155 3.12 8.96 -1.16
N ILE A 156 3.30 7.64 -1.32
CA ILE A 156 2.63 6.64 -0.48
C ILE A 156 3.04 6.80 0.98
N LEU A 157 4.32 7.02 1.27
CA LEU A 157 4.78 7.31 2.63
C LEU A 157 4.10 8.56 3.21
N GLY A 158 4.05 9.65 2.44
CA GLY A 158 3.38 10.89 2.83
C GLY A 158 1.88 10.68 3.08
N LEU A 159 1.19 9.95 2.21
CA LEU A 159 -0.23 9.62 2.35
C LEU A 159 -0.49 8.73 3.56
N ALA A 160 0.40 7.79 3.90
CA ALA A 160 0.27 6.96 5.08
C ALA A 160 0.32 7.79 6.37
N TRP A 161 1.26 8.74 6.47
CA TRP A 161 1.35 9.66 7.60
C TRP A 161 0.23 10.69 7.63
N PHE A 162 -0.19 11.19 6.46
CA PHE A 162 -1.33 12.09 6.37
C PHE A 162 -2.63 11.39 6.80
N ASN A 163 -2.84 10.14 6.41
CA ASN A 163 -3.97 9.32 6.87
C ASN A 163 -3.94 9.13 8.40
N ALA A 164 -2.77 8.83 8.98
CA ALA A 164 -2.61 8.70 10.42
C ALA A 164 -2.86 10.02 11.16
N TYR A 165 -2.44 11.15 10.58
CA TYR A 165 -2.72 12.48 11.10
C TYR A 165 -4.22 12.78 11.08
N LEU A 166 -4.89 12.55 9.95
CA LEU A 166 -6.34 12.72 9.82
C LEU A 166 -7.09 11.85 10.83
N TYR A 167 -6.69 10.58 10.98
CA TYR A 167 -7.25 9.66 11.96
C TYR A 167 -7.16 10.20 13.39
N ARG A 168 -6.03 10.84 13.73
CA ARG A 168 -5.84 11.44 15.06
C ARG A 168 -6.75 12.65 15.28
N ILE A 169 -6.93 13.51 14.29
CA ILE A 169 -7.75 14.73 14.45
C ILE A 169 -9.25 14.47 14.34
N SER A 170 -9.66 13.47 13.55
CA SER A 170 -11.07 13.04 13.42
C SER A 170 -11.58 12.28 14.64
N ARG A 171 -10.73 12.10 15.64
CA ARG A 171 -11.00 11.43 16.91
C ARG A 171 -11.68 12.33 17.94
N HIS A 172 -11.71 13.64 17.68
CA HIS A 172 -12.34 14.69 18.49
C HIS A 172 -13.57 15.25 17.78
#